data_AF-A0AAX1U3M4-F1
#
_entry.id   AF-A0AAX1U3M4-F1
#
_cell.length_a   1.000
_cell.length_b   1.000
_cell.length_c   1.000
_cell.angle_alpha   90.00
_cell.angle_beta   90.00
_cell.angle_gamma   90.00
#
_symmetry.space_group_name_H-M   'P 1'
#
loop_
_entity.id
_entity.type
_entity.pdbx_description
1 polymer ?
#
loop_
_entity_poly.entity_id
_entity_poly.type
_entity_poly.pdbx_seq_one_letter_code
_entity_poly.pdbx_strand_id
1 'polypeptide(L)' 'MCNLSEGIRKEAKEEGKLEGKLEGKAEERFLSAVEHVKNLMETGNIEINKALDMLKISEDIRQAVIDEIEKKN' A
#
# COMPACT_ATOMS: atom_id res chain seq x y z
N MET A 1 -30.21 32.18 10.75
CA MET A 1 -29.12 31.73 11.65
C MET A 1 -28.79 30.28 11.28
N CYS A 2 -28.16 30.08 10.12
CA CYS A 2 -27.69 28.78 9.64
C CYS A 2 -26.45 29.13 8.82
N ASN A 3 -25.29 28.58 9.18
CA ASN A 3 -24.08 28.50 8.34
C ASN A 3 -22.92 27.76 9.05
N LEU A 4 -23.10 27.29 10.29
CA LEU A 4 -22.06 26.49 10.96
C LEU A 4 -22.11 25.00 10.55
N SER A 5 -23.31 24.47 10.26
CA SER A 5 -23.49 23.05 9.92
C SER A 5 -23.04 22.67 8.51
N GLU A 6 -23.10 23.59 7.55
CA GLU A 6 -22.72 23.35 6.15
C GLU A 6 -21.19 23.32 5.97
N GLY A 7 -20.45 24.12 6.74
CA GLY A 7 -18.97 24.12 6.74
C GLY A 7 -18.41 22.81 7.28
N ILE A 8 -18.85 22.40 8.48
CA ILE A 8 -18.40 21.17 9.14
C ILE A 8 -18.69 19.92 8.28
N ARG A 9 -19.83 19.88 7.57
CA ARG A 9 -20.18 18.75 6.69
C ARG A 9 -19.30 18.66 5.43
N LYS A 10 -18.80 19.79 4.91
CA LYS A 10 -17.89 19.81 3.77
C LYS A 10 -16.49 19.37 4.18
N GLU A 11 -15.98 19.90 5.29
CA GLU A 11 -14.67 19.52 5.84
C GLU A 11 -14.62 18.02 6.15
N ALA A 12 -15.62 17.48 6.85
CA ALA A 12 -15.67 16.04 7.16
C ALA A 12 -15.73 15.14 5.90
N LYS A 13 -16.38 15.60 4.82
CA LYS A 13 -16.46 14.85 3.56
C LYS A 13 -15.15 14.91 2.77
N GLU A 14 -14.43 16.03 2.84
CA GLU A 14 -13.12 16.19 2.21
C GLU A 14 -12.05 15.39 2.96
N GLU A 15 -12.06 15.43 4.29
CA GLU A 15 -11.18 14.60 5.14
C GLU A 15 -11.39 13.12 4.87
N GLY A 16 -12.64 12.62 4.95
CA GLY A 16 -12.91 11.20 4.70
C GLY A 16 -12.58 10.74 3.27
N LYS A 17 -12.69 11.63 2.27
CA LYS A 17 -12.27 11.34 0.90
C LYS A 17 -10.75 11.31 0.76
N LEU A 18 -10.04 12.17 1.47
CA LEU A 18 -8.57 12.20 1.49
C LEU A 18 -8.02 10.96 2.19
N GLU A 19 -8.55 10.61 3.36
CA GLU A 19 -8.19 9.40 4.11
C GLU A 19 -8.41 8.14 3.28
N GLY A 20 -9.61 7.96 2.70
CA GLY A 20 -9.90 6.79 1.86
C GLY A 20 -9.02 6.72 0.60
N LYS A 21 -8.61 7.86 0.04
CA LYS A 21 -7.69 7.89 -1.11
C LYS A 21 -6.24 7.60 -0.71
N LEU A 22 -5.84 7.94 0.51
CA LEU A 22 -4.53 7.59 1.06
C LEU A 22 -4.46 6.10 1.39
N GLU A 23 -5.50 5.56 2.00
CA GLU A 23 -5.62 4.14 2.35
C GLU A 23 -5.60 3.27 1.08
N GLY A 24 -6.42 3.59 0.08
CA GLY A 24 -6.42 2.87 -1.20
C GLY A 24 -5.09 2.95 -1.96
N LYS A 25 -4.37 4.08 -1.87
CA LYS A 25 -3.02 4.20 -2.43
C LYS A 25 -1.98 3.38 -1.68
N ALA A 26 -2.11 3.26 -0.36
CA ALA A 26 -1.22 2.43 0.44
C ALA A 26 -1.44 0.94 0.12
N GLU A 27 -2.71 0.53 -0.02
CA GLU A 27 -3.09 -0.83 -0.41
C GLU A 27 -2.63 -1.17 -1.84
N GLU A 28 -2.83 -0.27 -2.80
CA GLU A 28 -2.36 -0.46 -4.18
C GLU A 28 -0.84 -0.61 -4.24
N ARG A 29 -0.10 0.20 -3.47
CA ARG A 29 1.37 0.12 -3.38
C ARG A 29 1.82 -1.20 -2.76
N PHE A 30 1.13 -1.67 -1.73
CA PHE A 30 1.43 -2.95 -1.08
C PHE A 30 1.23 -4.12 -2.05
N LEU A 31 0.06 -4.19 -2.70
CA LEU A 31 -0.27 -5.25 -3.65
C LEU A 31 0.69 -5.24 -4.85
N SER A 32 1.02 -4.06 -5.36
CA SER A 32 2.00 -3.92 -6.46
C SER A 32 3.40 -4.36 -6.04
N ALA A 33 3.83 -4.05 -4.81
CA ALA A 33 5.11 -4.51 -4.29
C ALA A 33 5.16 -6.04 -4.22
N VAL A 34 4.11 -6.68 -3.70
CA VAL A 34 3.98 -8.16 -3.66
C VAL A 34 4.09 -8.75 -5.06
N GLU A 35 3.34 -8.22 -6.03
CA GLU A 35 3.36 -8.72 -7.41
C GLU A 35 4.74 -8.57 -8.06
N HIS A 36 5.37 -7.40 -7.93
CA HIS A 36 6.68 -7.15 -8.52
C HIS A 36 7.78 -8.01 -7.89
N VAL A 37 7.76 -8.21 -6.56
CA VAL A 37 8.69 -9.12 -5.89
C VAL A 37 8.50 -10.54 -6.41
N LYS A 38 7.25 -11.02 -6.50
CA LYS A 38 6.96 -12.35 -7.02
C LYS A 38 7.44 -12.53 -8.45
N ASN A 39 7.16 -11.56 -9.33
CA ASN A 39 7.64 -11.60 -10.71
C ASN A 39 9.17 -11.64 -10.80
N LEU A 40 9.88 -10.89 -9.94
CA LEU A 40 11.35 -10.94 -9.87
C LEU A 40 11.86 -12.30 -9.38
N MET A 41 11.18 -12.92 -8.41
CA MET A 41 11.51 -14.26 -7.93
C MET A 41 11.33 -15.29 -9.04
N GLU A 42 10.19 -15.28 -9.74
CA GLU A 42 9.85 -16.27 -10.77
C GLU A 42 10.68 -16.10 -12.05
N THR A 43 10.86 -14.86 -12.53
CA THR A 43 11.54 -14.60 -13.81
C THR A 43 13.05 -14.49 -13.66
N GLY A 44 13.52 -13.94 -12.55
CA GLY A 44 14.93 -13.67 -12.30
C GLY A 44 15.62 -14.74 -11.44
N ASN A 45 14.89 -15.70 -10.89
CA ASN A 45 15.38 -16.63 -9.86
C ASN A 45 16.09 -15.88 -8.72
N ILE A 46 15.51 -14.74 -8.32
CA ILE A 46 16.03 -13.84 -7.29
C ILE A 46 15.40 -14.22 -5.96
N GLU A 47 16.19 -14.27 -4.89
CA GLU A 47 15.64 -14.50 -3.55
C GLU A 47 14.80 -13.31 -3.07
N ILE A 48 13.78 -13.59 -2.26
CA ILE A 48 12.79 -12.61 -1.79
C ILE A 48 13.42 -11.35 -1.19
N ASN A 49 14.42 -11.51 -0.31
CA ASN A 49 15.11 -10.39 0.33
C ASN A 49 15.85 -9.50 -0.69
N LYS A 50 16.48 -10.13 -1.68
CA LYS A 50 17.20 -9.42 -2.74
C LYS A 50 16.23 -8.69 -3.68
N ALA A 51 15.08 -9.28 -3.99
CA ALA A 51 14.03 -8.63 -4.79
C ALA A 51 13.43 -7.40 -4.06
N LEU A 52 13.20 -7.52 -2.74
CA LEU A 52 12.76 -6.41 -1.89
C LEU A 52 13.78 -5.25 -1.87
N ASP A 53 15.07 -5.57 -1.76
CA ASP A 53 16.15 -4.58 -1.82
C ASP A 53 16.24 -3.89 -3.18
N MET A 54 16.09 -4.65 -4.27
CA MET A 54 16.09 -4.10 -5.63
C MET A 54 14.93 -3.14 -5.87
N LEU A 55 13.76 -3.44 -5.32
CA LEU A 55 12.57 -2.58 -5.40
C LEU A 55 12.57 -1.45 -4.36
N LYS A 56 13.60 -1.38 -3.49
CA LYS A 56 13.72 -0.39 -2.41
C LYS A 56 12.46 -0.31 -1.56
N ILE A 57 11.89 -1.48 -1.25
CA ILE A 57 10.69 -1.58 -0.40
C ILE A 57 11.04 -1.06 1.00
N SER A 58 10.17 -0.20 1.54
CA SER A 58 10.34 0.35 2.90
C SER A 58 10.27 -0.76 3.93
N GLU A 59 11.12 -0.68 4.96
CA GLU A 59 11.14 -1.62 6.09
C GLU A 59 9.75 -1.76 6.73
N ASP A 60 8.98 -0.67 6.77
CA ASP A 60 7.63 -0.60 7.37
C ASP A 60 6.63 -1.58 6.74
N ILE A 61 6.81 -1.90 5.47
CA ILE A 61 5.93 -2.83 4.72
C ILE A 61 6.67 -4.11 4.30
N ARG A 62 7.99 -4.19 4.50
CA ARG A 62 8.82 -5.31 4.03
C ARG A 62 8.34 -6.64 4.60
N GLN A 63 8.09 -6.70 5.91
CA GLN A 63 7.60 -7.93 6.55
C GLN A 63 6.22 -8.33 6.04
N ALA A 64 5.30 -7.38 5.89
CA ALA A 64 3.97 -7.66 5.37
C ALA A 64 4.02 -8.22 3.93
N VAL A 65 4.95 -7.73 3.10
CA VAL A 65 5.14 -8.23 1.73
C VAL A 65 5.68 -9.67 1.76
N ILE A 66 6.64 -9.97 2.64
CA ILE A 66 7.16 -11.34 2.83
C ILE A 66 6.03 -12.28 3.25
N ASP A 67 5.30 -11.92 4.30
CA ASP A 67 4.20 -12.74 4.84
C ASP A 67 3.13 -13.03 3.78
N GLU A 68 2.79 -12.04 2.93
CA GLU A 68 1.81 -12.20 1.86
C GLU A 68 2.29 -13.12 0.73
N ILE A 69 3.59 -13.08 0.42
CA ILE A 69 4.19 -13.98 -0.58
C ILE A 69 4.25 -15.41 -0.02
N GLU A 70 4.66 -15.58 1.23
CA GLU A 70 4.75 -16.90 1.88
C GLU A 70 3.38 -17.53 2.12
N LYS A 71 2.34 -16.74 2.44
CA LYS A 71 0.95 -17.23 2.56
C LYS A 71 0.39 -17.85 1.28
N LYS A 72 0.88 -17.42 0.12
CA LYS A 72 0.41 -17.87 -1.20
C LYS A 72 1.25 -19.01 -1.78
N ASN A 73 2.29 -19.47 -1.08
CA ASN A 73 3.10 -20.63 -1.44
C ASN A 73 2.57 -21.92 -0.80
#